data_AF-A0A1W9G8Q5-F1
#
_entry.id   AF-A0A1W9G8Q5-F1
#
_cell.length_a   1.000
_cell.length_b   1.000
_cell.length_c   1.000
_cell.angle_alpha   90.00
_cell.angle_beta   90.00
_cell.angle_gamma   90.00
#
_symmetry.space_group_name_H-M   'P 1'
#
loop_
_entity.id
_entity.type
_entity.pdbx_description
1 polymer ?
#
loop_
_entity_poly.entity_id
_entity_poly.type
_entity_poly.pdbx_seq_one_letter_code
_entity_poly.pdbx_strand_id
1 'polypeptide(L)'
;MSSIRFVADPPSPTSRLRLATCLVVGSLLMTSCAGDLTPRDIRSGIKKVFSGTDEQIFLGDTLENHYHPNVIMKRGEAYFEKEEYAEALVEYKHFMELHRNHVLAPYVAFRIGEIHLKMAKTIDRDPEPMQKAIAAFEQMRKEFPGSRYEGQAQQKLEECHDWIAQMHLFVGRFYYRRGSYLAATHRFQQILKEYPDKPIASEALYFLAKAYHEMGADDWARESLVLLADKYPTSTVSGDGKNLLEKIGGAQPVTLLAQKSESILVSDAGPGIVRNNTSGISNHAPTAAPPSPAVGTLGIPPLLDSLGSPSATQLGQGFTACRLDAWC
;
A
#
# COMPACT_ATOMS: atom_id res chain seq x y z
N MET A 1 30.57 48.35 -36.64
CA MET A 1 30.66 49.10 -35.37
C MET A 1 30.84 48.08 -34.23
N SER A 2 31.63 48.42 -33.20
CA SER A 2 31.93 47.63 -31.98
C SER A 2 30.83 46.67 -31.51
N SER A 3 31.06 45.43 -31.06
CA SER A 3 32.24 44.73 -30.47
C SER A 3 32.78 45.31 -29.16
N ILE A 4 32.60 44.55 -28.07
CA ILE A 4 33.50 44.38 -26.90
C ILE A 4 33.09 43.06 -26.20
N ARG A 5 34.05 42.13 -26.05
CA ARG A 5 34.07 41.05 -25.03
C ARG A 5 34.98 41.51 -23.88
N PHE A 6 35.01 40.79 -22.76
CA PHE A 6 36.17 40.41 -21.90
C PHE A 6 35.55 39.92 -20.56
N VAL A 7 35.63 38.63 -20.16
CA VAL A 7 36.79 37.82 -19.66
C VAL A 7 36.92 37.89 -18.13
N ALA A 8 37.48 36.84 -17.53
CA ALA A 8 37.26 36.40 -16.15
C ALA A 8 38.40 36.65 -15.15
N ASP A 9 38.12 36.25 -13.91
CA ASP A 9 39.01 35.70 -12.87
C ASP A 9 39.82 36.59 -11.87
N PRO A 10 40.07 36.06 -10.63
CA PRO A 10 40.59 36.80 -9.48
C PRO A 10 42.11 36.63 -9.27
N PRO A 11 42.77 37.38 -8.35
CA PRO A 11 43.07 36.87 -6.97
C PRO A 11 43.10 38.03 -5.92
N SER A 12 43.51 37.97 -4.65
CA SER A 12 44.61 37.27 -3.94
C SER A 12 44.56 37.52 -2.40
N PRO A 13 45.46 36.94 -1.56
CA PRO A 13 45.39 37.01 -0.08
C PRO A 13 46.48 37.88 0.61
N THR A 14 46.51 37.79 1.95
CA THR A 14 47.59 38.15 2.93
C THR A 14 47.52 39.48 3.70
N SER A 15 47.66 39.40 5.04
CA SER A 15 48.35 40.41 5.86
C SER A 15 48.69 39.92 7.28
N ARG A 16 49.96 39.53 7.49
CA ARG A 16 50.82 39.79 8.67
C ARG A 16 50.39 39.20 10.05
N LEU A 17 51.08 38.19 10.58
CA LEU A 17 52.44 38.21 11.18
C LEU A 17 52.53 38.96 12.53
N ARG A 18 52.58 38.20 13.64
CA ARG A 18 53.58 38.37 14.73
C ARG A 18 53.89 37.03 15.40
N LEU A 19 55.17 36.81 15.65
CA LEU A 19 55.75 35.64 16.31
C LEU A 19 56.19 36.05 17.73
N ALA A 20 55.83 35.30 18.76
CA ALA A 20 56.43 35.43 20.09
C ALA A 20 56.29 34.12 20.89
N THR A 21 57.41 33.41 21.05
CA THR A 21 57.55 32.19 21.85
C THR A 21 57.78 32.50 23.32
N CYS A 22 57.22 31.70 24.24
CA CYS A 22 57.85 31.48 25.55
C CYS A 22 57.48 30.11 26.11
N LEU A 23 58.49 29.31 26.44
CA LEU A 23 58.41 27.94 26.92
C LEU A 23 58.93 27.92 28.36
N VAL A 24 58.14 27.48 29.34
CA VAL A 24 58.63 27.19 30.70
C VAL A 24 57.97 25.91 31.22
N VAL A 25 58.79 24.99 31.71
CA VAL A 25 58.42 23.70 32.33
C VAL A 25 58.67 23.81 33.83
N GLY A 26 57.84 23.15 34.66
CA GLY A 26 58.08 23.08 36.11
C GLY A 26 57.13 22.14 36.85
N SER A 27 57.61 20.95 37.20
CA SER A 27 56.93 20.00 38.10
C SER A 27 57.42 20.17 39.55
N LEU A 28 56.55 20.00 40.56
CA LEU A 28 56.79 19.04 41.66
C LEU A 28 55.57 18.86 42.61
N LEU A 29 55.68 17.82 43.44
CA LEU A 29 54.64 17.22 44.30
C LEU A 29 54.44 17.92 45.65
N MET A 30 53.27 17.70 46.26
CA MET A 30 53.11 17.64 47.72
C MET A 30 52.18 16.47 48.11
N THR A 31 52.57 15.72 49.13
CA THR A 31 51.84 14.58 49.72
C THR A 31 51.19 14.96 51.04
N SER A 32 50.06 14.32 51.39
CA SER A 32 49.49 14.33 52.74
C SER A 32 48.70 13.03 52.99
N CYS A 33 48.63 12.58 54.23
CA CYS A 33 48.15 11.25 54.63
C CYS A 33 47.08 11.30 55.74
N ALA A 34 46.36 10.18 55.86
CA ALA A 34 45.58 9.68 57.00
C ALA A 34 44.12 10.16 57.19
N GLY A 35 43.26 9.19 57.52
CA GLY A 35 41.84 9.34 57.88
C GLY A 35 41.13 7.98 57.92
N ASP A 36 40.67 7.55 59.09
CA ASP A 36 40.23 6.18 59.39
C ASP A 36 38.93 5.71 58.71
N LEU A 37 38.84 4.39 58.50
CA LEU A 37 37.69 3.74 57.88
C LEU A 37 36.63 3.29 58.89
N THR A 38 35.42 3.80 58.65
CA THR A 38 34.15 3.45 59.31
C THR A 38 33.40 2.40 58.46
N PRO A 39 32.20 1.88 58.84
CA PRO A 39 31.57 0.67 58.24
C PRO A 39 31.29 0.63 56.71
N ARG A 40 31.73 1.63 55.94
CA ARG A 40 31.81 1.60 54.47
C ARG A 40 32.59 0.39 53.94
N ASP A 41 33.54 -0.17 54.69
CA ASP A 41 34.33 -1.33 54.23
C ASP A 41 33.52 -2.63 54.05
N ILE A 42 32.34 -2.77 54.66
CA ILE A 42 31.46 -3.91 54.38
C ILE A 42 30.93 -3.85 52.92
N ARG A 43 30.86 -2.66 52.31
CA ARG A 43 30.60 -2.48 50.87
C ARG A 43 31.77 -2.95 49.99
N SER A 44 32.96 -3.14 50.55
CA SER A 44 34.15 -3.64 49.83
C SER A 44 34.02 -5.14 49.47
N GLY A 45 33.36 -5.94 50.32
CA GLY A 45 33.20 -7.37 50.08
C GLY A 45 32.34 -7.73 48.86
N ILE A 46 31.31 -6.93 48.56
CA ILE A 46 30.37 -7.18 47.44
C ILE A 46 30.98 -6.75 46.09
N LYS A 47 32.03 -5.92 46.07
CA LYS A 47 32.69 -5.44 44.84
C LYS A 47 33.43 -6.52 44.02
N LYS A 48 33.42 -7.79 44.40
CA LYS A 48 34.30 -8.83 43.83
C LYS A 48 33.61 -9.93 43.01
N VAL A 49 32.37 -9.72 42.54
CA VAL A 49 31.62 -10.76 41.78
C VAL A 49 31.13 -10.32 40.39
N PHE A 50 31.00 -9.02 40.08
CA PHE A 50 30.64 -8.56 38.73
C PHE A 50 31.68 -7.60 38.15
N SER A 51 32.11 -7.88 36.92
CA SER A 51 33.08 -7.10 36.15
C SER A 51 32.45 -5.78 35.68
N GLY A 52 32.76 -4.70 36.39
CA GLY A 52 32.04 -3.42 36.26
C GLY A 52 32.50 -2.52 35.11
N THR A 53 31.92 -2.70 33.91
CA THR A 53 31.90 -1.65 32.87
C THR A 53 30.50 -1.31 32.35
N ASP A 54 29.54 -2.24 32.36
CA ASP A 54 28.30 -2.05 31.59
C ASP A 54 27.11 -1.53 32.42
N GLU A 55 27.09 -1.78 33.74
CA GLU A 55 25.94 -1.43 34.59
C GLU A 55 25.86 0.06 34.96
N GLN A 56 26.99 0.78 34.96
CA GLN A 56 27.03 2.18 35.43
C GLN A 56 26.62 3.21 34.38
N ILE A 57 26.43 2.80 33.12
CA ILE A 57 25.96 3.68 32.04
C ILE A 57 24.47 4.06 32.22
N PHE A 58 23.69 3.24 32.93
CA PHE A 58 22.24 3.41 33.10
C PHE A 58 21.80 3.85 34.51
N LEU A 59 22.73 4.14 35.43
CA LEU A 59 22.42 4.45 36.83
C LEU A 59 22.01 5.92 37.11
N GLY A 60 21.86 6.73 36.06
CA GLY A 60 21.48 8.16 36.15
C GLY A 60 20.21 8.55 35.39
N ASP A 61 19.74 7.75 34.43
CA ASP A 61 18.44 7.96 33.80
C ASP A 61 17.36 7.29 34.67
N THR A 62 16.50 8.11 35.27
CA THR A 62 15.24 7.60 35.81
C THR A 62 14.43 7.00 34.65
N LEU A 63 13.87 5.80 34.82
CA LEU A 63 13.09 5.10 33.77
C LEU A 63 11.99 5.99 33.13
N GLU A 64 11.46 6.97 33.87
CA GLU A 64 10.55 8.02 33.38
C GLU A 64 11.08 8.84 32.20
N ASN A 65 12.40 9.10 32.12
CA ASN A 65 12.99 9.86 31.02
C ASN A 65 12.82 9.16 29.67
N HIS A 66 13.01 7.84 29.61
CA HIS A 66 12.96 7.09 28.35
C HIS A 66 11.57 7.07 27.70
N TYR A 67 10.52 7.18 28.52
CA TYR A 67 9.13 7.22 28.08
C TYR A 67 8.56 8.64 27.98
N HIS A 68 9.34 9.67 28.34
CA HIS A 68 8.90 11.06 28.22
C HIS A 68 8.61 11.40 26.74
N PRO A 69 7.46 12.02 26.38
CA PRO A 69 7.06 12.19 24.99
C PRO A 69 8.11 12.92 24.14
N ASN A 70 8.75 13.96 24.68
CA ASN A 70 9.82 14.69 23.99
C ASN A 70 11.09 13.85 23.74
N VAL A 71 11.35 12.79 24.51
CA VAL A 71 12.52 11.91 24.35
C VAL A 71 12.25 10.90 23.25
N ILE A 72 11.10 10.23 23.28
CA ILE A 72 10.64 9.33 22.20
C ILE A 72 10.59 10.10 20.87
N MET A 73 9.99 11.30 20.88
CA MET A 73 9.90 12.19 19.71
C MET A 73 11.29 12.50 19.12
N LYS A 74 12.27 12.91 19.94
CA LYS A 74 13.63 13.19 19.48
C LYS A 74 14.35 11.95 18.94
N ARG A 75 14.10 10.77 19.53
CA ARG A 75 14.67 9.49 19.09
C ARG A 75 14.11 9.09 17.71
N GLY A 76 12.79 9.19 17.52
CA GLY A 76 12.14 8.97 16.23
C GLY A 76 12.59 9.93 15.13
N GLU A 77 12.78 11.22 15.45
CA GLU A 77 13.33 12.22 14.52
C GLU A 77 14.78 11.90 14.14
N ALA A 78 15.64 11.57 15.11
CA ALA A 78 17.03 11.20 14.85
C ALA A 78 17.17 9.94 13.96
N TYR A 79 16.26 8.96 14.08
CA TYR A 79 16.20 7.82 13.16
C TYR A 79 15.69 8.23 11.77
N PHE A 80 14.66 9.08 11.70
CA PHE A 80 14.10 9.57 10.43
C PHE A 80 15.12 10.40 9.62
N GLU A 81 15.90 11.25 10.28
CA GLU A 81 16.96 12.07 9.68
C GLU A 81 18.13 11.23 9.14
N LYS A 82 18.41 10.08 9.75
CA LYS A 82 19.40 9.09 9.28
C LYS A 82 18.90 8.17 8.17
N GLU A 83 17.62 8.29 7.79
CA GLU A 83 16.94 7.36 6.88
C GLU A 83 16.79 5.92 7.44
N GLU A 84 16.97 5.75 8.76
CA GLU A 84 16.72 4.53 9.54
C GLU A 84 15.20 4.40 9.78
N TYR A 85 14.45 4.23 8.67
CA TYR A 85 12.99 4.34 8.64
C TYR A 85 12.26 3.24 9.41
N ALA A 86 12.84 2.04 9.54
CA ALA A 86 12.22 0.94 10.28
C ALA A 86 12.27 1.22 11.79
N GLU A 87 13.40 1.71 12.27
CA GLU A 87 13.67 2.13 13.64
C GLU A 87 12.80 3.34 13.99
N ALA A 88 12.75 4.35 13.12
CA ALA A 88 11.88 5.51 13.28
C ALA A 88 10.40 5.11 13.41
N LEU A 89 9.94 4.15 12.60
CA LEU A 89 8.55 3.66 12.64
C LEU A 89 8.19 3.01 13.98
N VAL A 90 9.12 2.26 14.58
CA VAL A 90 8.92 1.66 15.90
C VAL A 90 8.75 2.74 16.96
N GLU A 91 9.61 3.76 16.95
CA GLU A 91 9.55 4.88 17.90
C GLU A 91 8.26 5.71 17.78
N TYR A 92 7.83 6.00 16.55
CA TYR A 92 6.59 6.74 16.33
C TYR A 92 5.35 5.93 16.71
N LYS A 93 5.33 4.62 16.46
CA LYS A 93 4.26 3.75 16.96
C LYS A 93 4.23 3.71 18.49
N HIS A 94 5.39 3.57 19.11
CA HIS A 94 5.51 3.58 20.57
C HIS A 94 5.04 4.91 21.18
N PHE A 95 5.31 6.05 20.53
CA PHE A 95 4.74 7.33 20.91
C PHE A 95 3.21 7.32 20.83
N MET A 96 2.62 6.79 19.75
CA MET A 96 1.15 6.72 19.57
C MET A 96 0.46 5.76 20.55
N GLU A 97 1.15 4.71 21.00
CA GLU A 97 0.68 3.78 22.02
C GLU A 97 0.60 4.44 23.40
N LEU A 98 1.66 5.16 23.81
CA LEU A 98 1.75 5.77 25.14
C LEU A 98 1.10 7.16 25.24
N HIS A 99 1.19 7.97 24.19
CA HIS A 99 0.95 9.42 24.23
C HIS A 99 -0.08 9.90 23.19
N ARG A 100 -1.09 9.07 22.88
CA ARG A 100 -2.14 9.35 21.88
C ARG A 100 -2.80 10.74 21.99
N ASN A 101 -2.96 11.26 23.20
CA ASN A 101 -3.62 12.56 23.45
C ASN A 101 -2.65 13.75 23.51
N HIS A 102 -1.34 13.55 23.23
CA HIS A 102 -0.33 14.61 23.30
C HIS A 102 -0.43 15.56 22.10
N VAL A 103 0.01 16.81 22.28
CA VAL A 103 0.01 17.87 21.24
C VAL A 103 0.76 17.47 19.96
N LEU A 104 1.71 16.53 20.09
CA LEU A 104 2.51 15.99 18.98
C LEU A 104 1.89 14.76 18.29
N ALA A 105 0.82 14.16 18.82
CA ALA A 105 0.22 12.96 18.22
C ALA A 105 -0.23 13.16 16.74
N PRO A 106 -0.84 14.30 16.33
CA PRO A 106 -1.14 14.55 14.91
C PRO A 106 0.12 14.64 14.03
N TYR A 107 1.25 15.12 14.58
CA TYR A 107 2.52 15.18 13.86
C TYR A 107 3.12 13.78 13.70
N VAL A 108 3.12 12.98 14.76
CA VAL A 108 3.63 11.61 14.75
C VAL A 108 2.82 10.72 13.80
N ALA A 109 1.48 10.85 13.80
CA ALA A 109 0.62 10.15 12.87
C ALA A 109 0.93 10.52 11.39
N PHE A 110 1.25 11.80 11.12
CA PHE A 110 1.71 12.23 9.80
C PHE A 110 3.10 11.64 9.44
N ARG A 111 4.05 11.65 10.39
CA ARG A 111 5.39 11.04 10.21
C ARG A 111 5.35 9.55 9.86
N ILE A 112 4.41 8.80 10.44
CA ILE A 112 4.20 7.37 10.14
C ILE A 112 3.82 7.18 8.66
N GLY A 113 2.96 8.04 8.11
CA GLY A 113 2.63 8.04 6.68
C GLY A 113 3.82 8.41 5.79
N GLU A 114 4.58 9.46 6.16
CA GLU A 114 5.80 9.85 5.44
C GLU A 114 6.85 8.74 5.40
N ILE A 115 7.02 7.99 6.49
CA ILE A 115 7.92 6.83 6.54
C ILE A 115 7.48 5.77 5.53
N HIS A 116 6.21 5.39 5.52
CA HIS A 116 5.72 4.36 4.61
C HIS A 116 5.87 4.78 3.14
N LEU A 117 5.67 6.07 2.83
CA LEU A 117 5.96 6.65 1.52
C LEU A 117 7.46 6.54 1.17
N LYS A 118 8.36 6.91 2.10
CA LYS A 118 9.83 6.84 1.92
C LYS A 118 10.39 5.41 1.87
N MET A 119 9.70 4.44 2.46
CA MET A 119 10.05 3.01 2.35
C MET A 119 9.67 2.40 1.00
N ALA A 120 8.79 3.04 0.23
CA ALA A 120 8.49 2.62 -1.13
C ALA A 120 9.72 2.83 -2.03
N LYS A 121 9.98 1.85 -2.90
CA LYS A 121 11.12 1.87 -3.82
C LYS A 121 10.64 2.36 -5.19
N THR A 122 10.97 1.62 -6.24
CA THR A 122 10.59 1.91 -7.62
C THR A 122 9.26 1.25 -8.00
N ILE A 123 8.65 1.72 -9.08
CA ILE A 123 7.29 1.34 -9.55
C ILE A 123 7.20 -0.15 -9.96
N ASP A 124 8.34 -0.82 -10.21
CA ASP A 124 8.46 -2.25 -10.46
C ASP A 124 8.48 -3.13 -9.19
N ARG A 125 8.40 -2.53 -8.00
CA ARG A 125 8.50 -3.22 -6.71
C ARG A 125 7.17 -3.35 -6.00
N ASP A 126 7.20 -4.06 -4.88
CA ASP A 126 6.03 -4.31 -4.03
C ASP A 126 5.34 -2.99 -3.61
N PRO A 127 4.04 -2.80 -3.91
CA PRO A 127 3.28 -1.62 -3.50
C PRO A 127 2.87 -1.62 -2.02
N GLU A 128 3.13 -2.68 -1.24
CA GLU A 128 2.73 -2.78 0.17
C GLU A 128 3.14 -1.54 1.02
N PRO A 129 4.33 -0.92 0.87
CA PRO A 129 4.66 0.32 1.59
C PRO A 129 3.74 1.50 1.22
N MET A 130 3.34 1.63 -0.05
CA MET A 130 2.41 2.68 -0.50
C MET A 130 0.99 2.44 0.02
N GLN A 131 0.54 1.17 0.09
CA GLN A 131 -0.74 0.83 0.71
C GLN A 131 -0.74 1.15 2.21
N LYS A 132 0.37 0.89 2.91
CA LYS A 132 0.57 1.29 4.32
C LYS A 132 0.60 2.80 4.50
N ALA A 133 1.15 3.56 3.55
CA ALA A 133 1.16 5.02 3.58
C ALA A 133 -0.26 5.60 3.45
N ILE A 134 -1.05 5.09 2.48
CA ILE A 134 -2.46 5.45 2.31
C ILE A 134 -3.24 5.21 3.61
N ALA A 135 -3.17 4.00 4.15
CA ALA A 135 -3.87 3.65 5.39
C ALA A 135 -3.44 4.51 6.59
N ALA A 136 -2.16 4.88 6.67
CA ALA A 136 -1.65 5.76 7.73
C ALA A 136 -2.18 7.20 7.59
N PHE A 137 -2.19 7.78 6.37
CA PHE A 137 -2.73 9.12 6.14
C PHE A 137 -4.25 9.17 6.32
N GLU A 138 -5.00 8.15 5.86
CA GLU A 138 -6.44 8.03 6.12
C GLU A 138 -6.76 7.94 7.61
N GLN A 139 -6.04 7.08 8.36
CA GLN A 139 -6.21 6.95 9.80
C GLN A 139 -5.85 8.25 10.53
N MET A 140 -4.76 8.92 10.13
CA MET A 140 -4.34 10.20 10.71
C MET A 140 -5.39 11.30 10.52
N ARG A 141 -6.01 11.41 9.33
CA ARG A 141 -7.10 12.35 9.07
C ARG A 141 -8.37 12.01 9.85
N LYS A 142 -8.65 10.72 10.05
CA LYS A 142 -9.80 10.23 10.83
C LYS A 142 -9.63 10.44 12.34
N GLU A 143 -8.42 10.26 12.88
CA GLU A 143 -8.12 10.45 14.30
C GLU A 143 -7.90 11.92 14.67
N PHE A 144 -7.35 12.75 13.76
CA PHE A 144 -6.96 14.14 14.03
C PHE A 144 -7.53 15.15 13.00
N PRO A 145 -8.87 15.25 12.87
CA PRO A 145 -9.51 16.21 11.97
C PRO A 145 -9.20 17.66 12.38
N GLY A 146 -9.02 18.54 11.39
CA GLY A 146 -8.67 19.95 11.61
C GLY A 146 -7.24 20.19 12.10
N SER A 147 -6.38 19.16 12.15
CA SER A 147 -4.97 19.33 12.51
C SER A 147 -4.19 20.09 11.43
N ARG A 148 -3.12 20.80 11.82
CA ARG A 148 -2.27 21.57 10.87
C ARG A 148 -1.63 20.74 9.75
N TYR A 149 -1.63 19.41 9.91
CA TYR A 149 -1.07 18.46 8.97
C TYR A 149 -2.12 17.85 8.02
N GLU A 150 -3.42 18.06 8.25
CA GLU A 150 -4.48 17.43 7.44
C GLU A 150 -4.34 17.78 5.95
N GLY A 151 -4.07 19.05 5.61
CA GLY A 151 -3.87 19.47 4.23
C GLY A 151 -2.63 18.82 3.57
N GLN A 152 -1.55 18.62 4.33
CA GLN A 152 -0.35 17.93 3.85
C GLN A 152 -0.60 16.43 3.69
N ALA A 153 -1.33 15.82 4.63
CA ALA A 153 -1.73 14.41 4.55
C ALA A 153 -2.65 14.14 3.35
N GLN A 154 -3.58 15.05 3.02
CA GLN A 154 -4.40 14.94 1.81
C GLN A 154 -3.55 14.99 0.54
N GLN A 155 -2.59 15.92 0.45
CA GLN A 155 -1.67 15.98 -0.69
C GLN A 155 -0.83 14.69 -0.82
N LYS A 156 -0.31 14.14 0.29
CA LYS A 156 0.44 12.88 0.28
C LYS A 156 -0.43 11.67 -0.06
N LEU A 157 -1.70 11.65 0.36
CA LEU A 157 -2.67 10.64 -0.04
C LEU A 157 -2.92 10.66 -1.55
N GLU A 158 -3.08 11.84 -2.14
CA GLU A 158 -3.22 12.02 -3.59
C GLU A 158 -1.97 11.54 -4.37
N GLU A 159 -0.76 11.90 -3.90
CA GLU A 159 0.53 11.41 -4.43
C GLU A 159 0.62 9.87 -4.39
N CYS A 160 0.24 9.23 -3.28
CA CYS A 160 0.25 7.77 -3.15
C CYS A 160 -0.71 7.10 -4.14
N HIS A 161 -1.91 7.65 -4.32
CA HIS A 161 -2.86 7.14 -5.31
C HIS A 161 -2.38 7.36 -6.76
N ASP A 162 -1.72 8.48 -7.07
CA ASP A 162 -1.09 8.70 -8.37
C ASP A 162 0.00 7.66 -8.65
N TRP A 163 0.83 7.35 -7.64
CA TRP A 163 1.88 6.34 -7.72
C TRP A 163 1.30 4.94 -7.99
N ILE A 164 0.25 4.53 -7.27
CA ILE A 164 -0.40 3.23 -7.47
C ILE A 164 -1.02 3.15 -8.87
N ALA A 165 -1.71 4.20 -9.34
CA ALA A 165 -2.26 4.22 -10.70
C ALA A 165 -1.16 4.09 -11.78
N GLN A 166 -0.02 4.76 -11.59
CA GLN A 166 1.16 4.61 -12.45
C GLN A 166 1.74 3.18 -12.42
N MET A 167 1.77 2.54 -11.25
CA MET A 167 2.19 1.14 -11.09
C MET A 167 1.27 0.18 -11.87
N HIS A 168 -0.05 0.33 -11.76
CA HIS A 168 -0.98 -0.48 -12.55
C HIS A 168 -0.78 -0.27 -14.06
N LEU A 169 -0.54 0.96 -14.50
CA LEU A 169 -0.32 1.24 -15.92
C LEU A 169 1.01 0.62 -16.41
N PHE A 170 2.09 0.76 -15.64
CA PHE A 170 3.40 0.18 -15.94
C PHE A 170 3.30 -1.34 -16.09
N VAL A 171 2.65 -2.02 -15.14
CA VAL A 171 2.43 -3.48 -15.16
C VAL A 171 1.51 -3.89 -16.30
N GLY A 172 0.43 -3.13 -16.57
CA GLY A 172 -0.45 -3.37 -17.72
C GLY A 172 0.27 -3.26 -19.06
N ARG A 173 1.08 -2.21 -19.26
CA ARG A 173 1.93 -2.08 -20.47
C ARG A 173 2.99 -3.17 -20.58
N PHE A 174 3.50 -3.69 -19.46
CA PHE A 174 4.40 -4.85 -19.47
C PHE A 174 3.68 -6.11 -19.99
N TYR A 175 2.49 -6.43 -19.48
CA TYR A 175 1.70 -7.57 -19.95
C TYR A 175 1.27 -7.42 -21.42
N TYR A 176 0.85 -6.22 -21.84
CA TYR A 176 0.51 -5.94 -23.24
C TYR A 176 1.70 -6.22 -24.18
N ARG A 177 2.90 -5.72 -23.86
CA ARG A 177 4.13 -6.01 -24.63
C ARG A 177 4.57 -7.47 -24.62
N ARG A 178 4.06 -8.28 -23.68
CA ARG A 178 4.29 -9.73 -23.59
C ARG A 178 3.22 -10.55 -24.33
N GLY A 179 2.24 -9.92 -24.97
CA GLY A 179 1.09 -10.60 -25.60
C GLY A 179 0.08 -11.16 -24.60
N SER A 180 0.23 -10.87 -23.30
CA SER A 180 -0.69 -11.33 -22.24
C SER A 180 -1.84 -10.32 -22.08
N TYR A 181 -2.67 -10.24 -23.12
CA TYR A 181 -3.68 -9.19 -23.23
C TYR A 181 -4.74 -9.26 -22.13
N LEU A 182 -5.19 -10.45 -21.73
CA LEU A 182 -6.14 -10.63 -20.62
C LEU A 182 -5.58 -10.12 -19.27
N ALA A 183 -4.30 -10.37 -18.98
CA ALA A 183 -3.66 -9.83 -17.79
C ALA A 183 -3.48 -8.31 -17.87
N ALA A 184 -3.23 -7.78 -19.07
CA ALA A 184 -3.17 -6.35 -19.33
C ALA A 184 -4.54 -5.67 -19.12
N THR A 185 -5.64 -6.24 -19.65
CA THR A 185 -6.99 -5.68 -19.48
C THR A 185 -7.36 -5.58 -18.01
N HIS A 186 -7.09 -6.60 -17.20
CA HIS A 186 -7.36 -6.56 -15.76
C HIS A 186 -6.59 -5.43 -15.05
N ARG A 187 -5.35 -5.13 -15.45
CA ARG A 187 -4.58 -4.02 -14.88
C ARG A 187 -5.11 -2.65 -15.30
N PHE A 188 -5.54 -2.49 -16.55
CA PHE A 188 -6.15 -1.23 -17.01
C PHE A 188 -7.54 -1.00 -16.42
N GLN A 189 -8.37 -2.05 -16.33
CA GLN A 189 -9.68 -2.00 -15.66
C GLN A 189 -9.55 -1.60 -14.18
N GLN A 190 -8.48 -2.04 -13.49
CA GLN A 190 -8.24 -1.64 -12.10
C GLN A 190 -8.05 -0.12 -11.97
N ILE A 191 -7.32 0.52 -12.89
CA ILE A 191 -7.17 1.99 -12.93
C ILE A 191 -8.51 2.66 -13.17
N LEU A 192 -9.32 2.15 -14.11
CA LEU A 192 -10.63 2.75 -14.43
C LEU A 192 -11.66 2.59 -13.30
N LYS A 193 -11.50 1.57 -12.45
CA LYS A 193 -12.35 1.30 -11.29
C LYS A 193 -11.96 2.13 -10.07
N GLU A 194 -10.67 2.19 -9.76
CA GLU A 194 -10.15 2.85 -8.55
C GLU A 194 -9.83 4.34 -8.76
N TYR A 195 -9.46 4.72 -9.99
CA TYR A 195 -8.91 6.04 -10.31
C TYR A 195 -9.52 6.68 -11.58
N PRO A 196 -10.86 6.70 -11.76
CA PRO A 196 -11.49 7.23 -12.96
C PRO A 196 -11.20 8.73 -13.20
N ASP A 197 -11.03 9.51 -12.13
CA ASP A 197 -10.86 10.98 -12.22
C ASP A 197 -9.39 11.39 -12.46
N LYS A 198 -8.43 10.46 -12.37
CA LYS A 198 -7.01 10.75 -12.58
C LYS A 198 -6.69 10.83 -14.08
N PRO A 199 -5.77 11.71 -14.53
CA PRO A 199 -5.46 11.88 -15.95
C PRO A 199 -4.98 10.60 -16.65
N ILE A 200 -4.37 9.68 -15.88
CA ILE A 200 -3.91 8.37 -16.32
C ILE A 200 -5.03 7.40 -16.73
N ALA A 201 -6.28 7.66 -16.33
CA ALA A 201 -7.45 6.87 -16.73
C ALA A 201 -7.67 6.89 -18.25
N SER A 202 -7.41 8.03 -18.91
CA SER A 202 -7.50 8.13 -20.38
C SER A 202 -6.51 7.20 -21.09
N GLU A 203 -5.27 7.14 -20.58
CA GLU A 203 -4.24 6.25 -21.13
C GLU A 203 -4.55 4.78 -20.83
N ALA A 204 -5.04 4.46 -19.62
CA ALA A 204 -5.51 3.12 -19.28
C ALA A 204 -6.65 2.65 -20.20
N LEU A 205 -7.62 3.51 -20.50
CA LEU A 205 -8.75 3.20 -21.38
C LEU A 205 -8.30 2.97 -22.84
N TYR A 206 -7.34 3.76 -23.34
CA TYR A 206 -6.73 3.54 -24.65
C TYR A 206 -6.00 2.19 -24.73
N PHE A 207 -5.16 1.85 -23.75
CA PHE A 207 -4.48 0.55 -23.75
C PHE A 207 -5.42 -0.63 -23.50
N LEU A 208 -6.53 -0.42 -22.77
CA LEU A 208 -7.62 -1.40 -22.64
C LEU A 208 -8.26 -1.70 -24.00
N ALA A 209 -8.62 -0.66 -24.76
CA ALA A 209 -9.16 -0.82 -26.11
C ALA A 209 -8.19 -1.54 -27.05
N LYS A 210 -6.90 -1.19 -27.00
CA LYS A 210 -5.85 -1.92 -27.75
C LYS A 210 -5.79 -3.38 -27.36
N ALA A 211 -5.77 -3.70 -26.07
CA ALA A 211 -5.73 -5.09 -25.60
C ALA A 211 -6.98 -5.88 -26.03
N TYR A 212 -8.16 -5.26 -26.09
CA TYR A 212 -9.36 -5.89 -26.65
C TYR A 212 -9.24 -6.18 -28.16
N HIS A 213 -8.76 -5.22 -28.95
CA HIS A 213 -8.53 -5.40 -30.39
C HIS A 213 -7.54 -6.54 -30.68
N GLU A 214 -6.43 -6.62 -29.94
CA GLU A 214 -5.44 -7.72 -30.09
C GLU A 214 -5.99 -9.10 -29.68
N MET A 215 -7.08 -9.15 -28.90
CA MET A 215 -7.81 -10.38 -28.58
C MET A 215 -8.93 -10.71 -29.59
N GLY A 216 -9.15 -9.86 -30.60
CA GLY A 216 -10.27 -9.97 -31.54
C GLY A 216 -11.63 -9.53 -30.97
N ALA A 217 -11.64 -8.90 -29.78
CA ALA A 217 -12.85 -8.39 -29.13
C ALA A 217 -13.17 -6.96 -29.60
N ASP A 218 -13.34 -6.79 -30.92
CA ASP A 218 -13.46 -5.48 -31.57
C ASP A 218 -14.67 -4.68 -31.10
N ASP A 219 -15.76 -5.33 -30.71
CA ASP A 219 -16.94 -4.67 -30.16
C ASP A 219 -16.59 -3.90 -28.87
N TRP A 220 -15.94 -4.57 -27.90
CA TRP A 220 -15.47 -3.96 -26.65
C TRP A 220 -14.34 -2.94 -26.87
N ALA A 221 -13.51 -3.15 -27.91
CA ALA A 221 -12.51 -2.15 -28.31
C ALA A 221 -13.18 -0.86 -28.81
N ARG A 222 -14.20 -0.95 -29.68
CA ARG A 222 -14.96 0.21 -30.15
C ARG A 222 -15.68 0.93 -29.01
N GLU A 223 -16.37 0.19 -28.13
CA GLU A 223 -17.04 0.76 -26.94
C GLU A 223 -16.05 1.54 -26.05
N SER A 224 -14.87 0.97 -25.79
CA SER A 224 -13.81 1.61 -25.00
C SER A 224 -13.26 2.89 -25.66
N LEU A 225 -13.18 2.92 -27.00
CA LEU A 225 -12.70 4.09 -27.75
C LEU A 225 -13.74 5.21 -27.88
N VAL A 226 -15.02 4.86 -28.00
CA VAL A 226 -16.13 5.83 -27.92
C VAL A 226 -16.13 6.47 -26.53
N LEU A 227 -16.07 5.65 -25.47
CA LEU A 227 -15.97 6.15 -24.09
C LEU A 227 -14.74 7.05 -23.85
N LEU A 228 -13.61 6.76 -24.51
CA LEU A 228 -12.40 7.59 -24.47
C LEU A 228 -12.61 8.95 -25.13
N ALA A 229 -13.27 8.98 -26.29
CA ALA A 229 -13.59 10.21 -27.00
C ALA A 229 -14.58 11.09 -26.23
N ASP A 230 -15.58 10.48 -25.60
CA ASP A 230 -16.62 11.16 -24.82
C ASP A 230 -16.09 11.72 -23.50
N LYS A 231 -15.36 10.91 -22.71
CA LYS A 231 -14.88 11.31 -21.37
C LYS A 231 -13.59 12.11 -21.38
N TYR A 232 -12.68 11.85 -22.33
CA TYR A 232 -11.33 12.44 -22.32
C TYR A 232 -10.94 13.07 -23.68
N PRO A 233 -11.76 13.99 -24.24
CA PRO A 233 -11.53 14.56 -25.58
C PRO A 233 -10.23 15.37 -25.71
N THR A 234 -9.70 15.89 -24.60
CA THR A 234 -8.46 16.67 -24.53
C THR A 234 -7.22 15.84 -24.16
N SER A 235 -7.37 14.52 -23.94
CA SER A 235 -6.23 13.66 -23.58
C SER A 235 -5.26 13.47 -24.75
N THR A 236 -3.98 13.26 -24.43
CA THR A 236 -2.91 13.02 -25.42
C THR A 236 -3.20 11.81 -26.32
N VAL A 237 -3.87 10.79 -25.77
CA VAL A 237 -4.24 9.55 -26.48
C VAL A 237 -5.56 9.65 -27.26
N SER A 238 -6.31 10.77 -27.16
CA SER A 238 -7.62 10.90 -27.84
C SER A 238 -7.50 10.81 -29.36
N GLY A 239 -6.45 11.41 -29.94
CA GLY A 239 -6.17 11.33 -31.39
C GLY A 239 -5.84 9.91 -31.84
N ASP A 240 -4.95 9.23 -31.11
CA ASP A 240 -4.59 7.83 -31.36
C ASP A 240 -5.79 6.89 -31.22
N GLY A 241 -6.68 7.15 -30.25
CA GLY A 241 -7.91 6.41 -30.06
C GLY A 241 -8.86 6.53 -31.25
N LYS A 242 -9.03 7.73 -31.82
CA LYS A 242 -9.82 7.96 -33.03
C LYS A 242 -9.22 7.21 -34.23
N ASN A 243 -7.90 7.32 -34.42
CA ASN A 243 -7.18 6.59 -35.48
C ASN A 243 -7.34 5.06 -35.35
N LEU A 244 -7.45 4.52 -34.13
CA LEU A 244 -7.71 3.10 -33.91
C LEU A 244 -9.17 2.73 -34.17
N LEU A 245 -10.11 3.60 -33.77
CA LEU A 245 -11.55 3.40 -34.01
C LEU A 245 -11.86 3.37 -35.52
N GLU A 246 -11.24 4.24 -36.31
CA GLU A 246 -11.35 4.24 -37.77
C GLU A 246 -10.82 2.95 -38.41
N LYS A 247 -9.69 2.41 -37.91
CA LYS A 247 -9.15 1.12 -38.38
C LYS A 247 -10.09 -0.05 -38.10
N ILE A 248 -10.67 -0.09 -36.91
CA ILE A 248 -11.64 -1.14 -36.53
C ILE A 248 -12.96 -0.95 -37.29
N GLY A 249 -13.42 0.28 -37.49
CA GLY A 249 -14.64 0.58 -38.25
C GLY A 249 -14.52 0.33 -39.76
N GLY A 250 -13.32 0.48 -40.33
CA GLY A 250 -13.01 0.11 -41.71
C GLY A 250 -12.95 -1.41 -41.94
N ALA A 251 -12.67 -2.18 -40.89
CA ALA A 251 -12.80 -3.63 -40.90
C ALA A 251 -14.27 -4.02 -40.65
N GLN A 252 -15.05 -4.13 -41.73
CA GLN A 252 -16.39 -4.74 -41.69
C GLN A 252 -16.35 -6.06 -40.90
N PRO A 253 -17.27 -6.30 -39.94
CA PRO A 253 -17.23 -7.49 -39.12
C PRO A 253 -17.29 -8.73 -40.00
N VAL A 254 -16.33 -9.65 -39.84
CA VAL A 254 -16.44 -11.00 -40.40
C VAL A 254 -17.64 -11.64 -39.74
N THR A 255 -18.78 -11.50 -40.40
CA THR A 255 -20.05 -11.99 -39.90
C THR A 255 -19.96 -13.50 -40.04
N LEU A 256 -19.67 -14.19 -38.93
CA LEU A 256 -19.83 -15.63 -38.84
C LEU A 256 -21.32 -15.89 -39.06
N LEU A 257 -21.65 -16.17 -40.32
CA LEU A 257 -22.99 -16.41 -40.80
C LEU A 257 -23.64 -17.41 -39.85
N ALA A 258 -24.74 -16.98 -39.22
CA ALA A 258 -25.59 -17.88 -38.48
C ALA A 258 -25.98 -19.00 -39.46
N GLN A 259 -25.43 -20.20 -39.26
CA GLN A 259 -25.90 -21.40 -39.93
C GLN A 259 -27.30 -21.66 -39.40
N LYS A 260 -28.26 -21.06 -40.08
CA LYS A 260 -29.68 -21.39 -40.03
C LYS A 260 -29.78 -22.89 -40.24
N SER A 261 -30.00 -23.63 -39.16
CA SER A 261 -30.29 -25.06 -39.22
C SER A 261 -31.56 -25.23 -40.03
N GLU A 262 -31.41 -25.71 -41.26
CA GLU A 262 -32.55 -25.99 -42.12
C GLU A 262 -33.39 -27.09 -41.47
N SER A 263 -34.66 -26.78 -41.30
CA SER A 263 -35.67 -27.72 -40.79
C SER A 263 -35.77 -28.90 -41.75
N ILE A 264 -35.21 -30.05 -41.37
CA ILE A 264 -35.44 -31.31 -42.07
C ILE A 264 -36.92 -31.65 -41.90
N LEU A 265 -37.69 -31.47 -42.97
CA LEU A 265 -39.05 -31.95 -43.08
C LEU A 265 -39.02 -33.47 -43.23
N VAL A 266 -39.44 -34.19 -42.18
CA VAL A 266 -39.84 -35.60 -42.31
C VAL A 266 -41.36 -35.64 -42.34
N SER A 267 -41.89 -35.81 -43.55
CA SER A 267 -43.28 -36.21 -43.78
C SER A 267 -43.30 -37.70 -44.06
N ASP A 268 -44.06 -38.48 -43.28
CA ASP A 268 -44.92 -39.52 -43.84
C ASP A 268 -46.05 -39.92 -42.87
N ALA A 269 -47.17 -40.39 -43.43
CA ALA A 269 -48.42 -40.73 -42.73
C ALA A 269 -48.25 -41.91 -41.74
N GLY A 270 -49.01 -42.09 -40.64
CA GLY A 270 -50.42 -41.81 -40.32
C GLY A 270 -51.14 -43.15 -40.01
N PRO A 271 -52.42 -43.22 -39.57
CA PRO A 271 -53.31 -42.25 -38.93
C PRO A 271 -53.81 -42.69 -37.52
N GLY A 272 -54.40 -41.80 -36.70
CA GLY A 272 -54.84 -42.18 -35.34
C GLY A 272 -55.70 -41.21 -34.52
N ILE A 273 -56.94 -40.95 -34.97
CA ILE A 273 -58.15 -40.85 -34.10
C ILE A 273 -58.23 -39.71 -33.02
N VAL A 274 -59.11 -38.73 -33.34
CA VAL A 274 -60.09 -38.05 -32.44
C VAL A 274 -59.70 -36.84 -31.56
N ARG A 275 -60.31 -35.68 -31.90
CA ARG A 275 -61.10 -34.68 -31.10
C ARG A 275 -60.67 -34.34 -29.66
N ASN A 276 -60.81 -33.10 -29.15
CA ASN A 276 -61.44 -31.87 -29.66
C ASN A 276 -60.92 -30.63 -28.91
N ASN A 277 -61.13 -29.44 -29.48
CA ASN A 277 -60.92 -28.13 -28.83
C ASN A 277 -61.88 -27.89 -27.64
N THR A 278 -61.42 -27.14 -26.63
CA THR A 278 -62.07 -25.95 -25.99
C THR A 278 -61.18 -25.48 -24.83
N SER A 279 -60.52 -24.30 -24.84
CA SER A 279 -61.01 -22.89 -24.79
C SER A 279 -61.19 -22.33 -23.37
N GLY A 280 -60.73 -21.08 -23.13
CA GLY A 280 -60.91 -20.34 -21.86
C GLY A 280 -59.55 -20.15 -21.14
N ILE A 281 -58.84 -19.03 -21.26
CA ILE A 281 -59.16 -17.66 -20.78
C ILE A 281 -59.34 -17.60 -19.26
N SER A 282 -58.32 -17.11 -18.55
CA SER A 282 -58.42 -15.82 -17.83
C SER A 282 -57.10 -15.46 -17.13
N ASN A 283 -56.72 -14.19 -17.21
CA ASN A 283 -55.67 -13.60 -16.36
C ASN A 283 -56.22 -13.38 -14.94
N HIS A 284 -55.35 -13.31 -13.92
CA HIS A 284 -55.17 -12.10 -13.09
C HIS A 284 -54.05 -12.31 -12.05
N ALA A 285 -53.45 -11.20 -11.61
CA ALA A 285 -52.29 -11.15 -10.70
C ALA A 285 -52.69 -10.56 -9.32
N PRO A 286 -51.81 -9.91 -8.51
CA PRO A 286 -51.44 -10.42 -7.19
C PRO A 286 -51.94 -9.57 -6.01
N THR A 287 -51.77 -10.08 -4.77
CA THR A 287 -51.96 -9.32 -3.52
C THR A 287 -50.94 -9.73 -2.44
N ALA A 288 -50.67 -8.83 -1.48
CA ALA A 288 -49.52 -8.89 -0.57
C ALA A 288 -49.89 -8.78 0.93
N ALA A 289 -48.86 -8.90 1.79
CA ALA A 289 -48.69 -8.38 3.17
C ALA A 289 -48.66 -9.40 4.37
N PRO A 290 -47.89 -9.13 5.47
CA PRO A 290 -47.65 -10.02 6.64
C PRO A 290 -48.28 -9.45 7.96
N PRO A 291 -48.11 -10.03 9.19
CA PRO A 291 -46.84 -9.92 9.98
C PRO A 291 -46.54 -11.09 10.97
N SER A 292 -45.48 -10.94 11.78
CA SER A 292 -45.06 -11.76 12.96
C SER A 292 -45.87 -11.42 14.25
N PRO A 293 -45.76 -12.12 15.43
CA PRO A 293 -44.55 -12.14 16.31
C PRO A 293 -44.40 -13.36 17.30
N ALA A 294 -43.60 -13.18 18.37
CA ALA A 294 -43.32 -14.04 19.56
C ALA A 294 -42.23 -15.14 19.39
N VAL A 295 -41.08 -15.17 20.10
CA VAL A 295 -40.71 -15.11 21.55
C VAL A 295 -40.74 -16.48 22.25
N GLY A 296 -39.57 -16.93 22.73
CA GLY A 296 -39.36 -18.12 23.57
C GLY A 296 -37.89 -18.24 23.98
N THR A 297 -37.59 -18.56 25.26
CA THR A 297 -36.26 -18.38 25.88
C THR A 297 -35.81 -19.62 26.65
N LEU A 298 -34.49 -19.70 26.92
CA LEU A 298 -33.77 -20.53 27.91
C LEU A 298 -33.31 -21.94 27.49
N GLY A 299 -32.01 -22.18 27.72
CA GLY A 299 -31.33 -23.47 27.56
C GLY A 299 -29.82 -23.36 27.78
N ILE A 300 -29.38 -23.38 29.03
CA ILE A 300 -27.95 -23.38 29.43
C ILE A 300 -27.48 -24.83 29.64
N PRO A 301 -26.30 -25.24 29.13
CA PRO A 301 -25.55 -26.39 29.65
C PRO A 301 -24.29 -25.95 30.45
N PRO A 302 -23.81 -26.76 31.42
CA PRO A 302 -22.75 -26.37 32.36
C PRO A 302 -21.30 -26.74 31.91
N LEU A 303 -20.34 -26.13 32.60
CA LEU A 303 -18.90 -26.45 32.61
C LEU A 303 -18.58 -27.56 33.63
N LEU A 304 -17.73 -28.54 33.28
CA LEU A 304 -16.52 -28.89 34.06
C LEU A 304 -15.56 -29.89 33.34
N ASP A 305 -14.26 -29.62 33.47
CA ASP A 305 -13.05 -30.46 33.43
C ASP A 305 -13.00 -31.86 32.77
N SER A 306 -11.99 -32.09 31.92
CA SER A 306 -10.82 -32.92 32.30
C SER A 306 -9.70 -32.92 31.23
N LEU A 307 -8.47 -33.21 31.70
CA LEU A 307 -7.24 -33.31 30.90
C LEU A 307 -7.18 -34.62 30.09
N GLY A 308 -6.63 -34.57 28.87
CA GLY A 308 -6.34 -35.79 28.10
C GLY A 308 -5.74 -35.54 26.72
N SER A 309 -4.41 -35.53 26.62
CA SER A 309 -3.67 -35.52 25.35
C SER A 309 -3.60 -36.93 24.73
N PRO A 310 -4.08 -37.15 23.49
CA PRO A 310 -3.82 -38.40 22.78
C PRO A 310 -2.52 -38.30 21.98
N SER A 311 -1.58 -39.19 22.29
CA SER A 311 -0.33 -39.39 21.54
C SER A 311 -0.59 -39.93 20.13
N ALA A 312 0.39 -39.76 19.24
CA ALA A 312 0.38 -40.36 17.91
C ALA A 312 0.23 -41.90 17.98
N THR A 313 -0.59 -42.48 17.09
CA THR A 313 -0.23 -43.54 16.12
C THR A 313 -1.48 -44.04 15.41
N GLN A 314 -1.74 -43.59 14.18
CA GLN A 314 -2.44 -44.41 13.19
C GLN A 314 -2.06 -43.97 11.76
N LEU A 315 -1.11 -44.71 11.18
CA LEU A 315 -0.68 -44.56 9.80
C LEU A 315 -1.73 -45.16 8.86
N GLY A 316 -2.55 -44.31 8.25
CA GLY A 316 -3.33 -44.62 7.05
C GLY A 316 -2.64 -44.00 5.84
N GLN A 317 -2.02 -44.81 4.98
CA GLN A 317 -1.28 -44.32 3.82
C GLN A 317 -2.22 -43.81 2.71
N GLY A 318 -1.88 -42.66 2.13
CA GLY A 318 -2.67 -42.05 1.05
C GLY A 318 -1.99 -40.86 0.35
N PHE A 319 -0.65 -40.81 0.31
CA PHE A 319 0.07 -39.73 -0.38
C PHE A 319 0.11 -39.97 -1.90
N THR A 320 -0.86 -39.43 -2.63
CA THR A 320 -0.73 -39.20 -4.07
C THR A 320 0.16 -37.99 -4.30
N ALA A 321 1.42 -38.24 -4.67
CA ALA A 321 2.35 -37.20 -5.09
C ALA A 321 2.00 -36.71 -6.51
N CYS A 322 1.38 -35.54 -6.64
CA CYS A 322 1.32 -34.81 -7.90
C CYS A 322 2.50 -33.83 -8.00
N ARG A 323 3.22 -33.92 -9.12
CA ARG A 323 4.50 -33.27 -9.38
C ARG A 323 4.30 -32.17 -10.43
N LEU A 324 4.48 -30.92 -9.99
CA LEU A 324 4.76 -29.71 -10.79
C LEU A 324 3.74 -29.30 -11.89
N ASP A 325 3.52 -27.98 -11.96
CA ASP A 325 2.91 -27.23 -13.07
C ASP A 325 1.45 -27.50 -13.47
N ALA A 326 0.52 -27.18 -12.56
CA ALA A 326 -0.75 -26.52 -12.91
C ALA A 326 -1.30 -25.78 -11.66
N TRP A 327 -1.65 -24.50 -11.79
CA TRP A 327 -2.34 -23.75 -10.73
C TRP A 327 -3.86 -23.79 -10.94
N CYS A 328 -4.59 -23.96 -9.85
CA CYS A 328 -6.01 -23.63 -9.69
C CYS A 328 -6.13 -22.78 -8.42
#